data_AF-A0A7Z9Y3Q7-F1
#
_entry.id   AF-A0A7Z9Y3Q7-F1
#
_cell.length_a   1.000
_cell.length_b   1.000
_cell.length_c   1.000
_cell.angle_alpha   90.00
_cell.angle_beta   90.00
_cell.angle_gamma   90.00
#
_symmetry.space_group_name_H-M   'P 1'
#
loop_
_entity.id
_entity.type
_entity.pdbx_description
1 polymer ?
#
loop_
_entity_poly.entity_id
_entity_poly.type
_entity_poly.pdbx_seq_one_letter_code
_entity_poly.pdbx_strand_id
1 'polypeptide(L)'
;GAEDALRDVKKQYKRNHSLWQTADDALPVYGTIASQFNDPGVNRLYRAVMETVAARTGADLQPHLAASDEVSEKIYVIPPRRVRYLSEIAEKIRQYNEWTADQAQTANRLYGIRQAIETLRAGDWEDKDRLIKQMEELYQQVSLELDRRNQAILEKWPEKRARYAADEFVYKVRGREIRVPTQTETLSHTRIPKVALPRYEGWGDVLRWTLQENVPGEFPYTAGVFPFKRTAEDPTRMFAGEGGPERTNRRFHYVSLGMPAKRLSTAFDSVTLYGEDPAYRPDIYGKVGNSGVSIASLDDAKKLYSGFNLCHPTTSVSMTINGPAATMLAFFMNTAVDQQCELYIKEHNLEHLVEAKLKETYEERGLPRPQYHGDLPEGNDGLGLLLLGLTGDMVLPRDVYEEIKAKTLTAVRGTVQADILKEDQAQNTCIFSTEFSLRLMGDVRGLSHPLQARGEDRVPRAGGGPPLRGPRVRDPGGVRFPLPVLRSRGHRPRQPA
;
A
#
# COMPACT_ATOMS: atom_id res chain seq x y z
N GLY A 1 -11.33 7.39 -30.12
CA GLY A 1 -11.47 8.80 -30.54
C GLY A 1 -12.46 9.51 -29.63
N ALA A 2 -12.54 10.84 -29.68
CA ALA A 2 -13.57 11.56 -28.92
C ALA A 2 -14.95 11.45 -29.62
N GLU A 3 -16.04 11.66 -28.88
CA GLU A 3 -17.42 11.47 -29.37
C GLU A 3 -17.77 12.40 -30.55
N ASP A 4 -17.16 13.58 -30.59
CA ASP A 4 -17.24 14.54 -31.70
C ASP A 4 -16.71 13.94 -33.01
N ALA A 5 -15.57 13.26 -32.96
CA ALA A 5 -15.00 12.58 -34.11
C ALA A 5 -15.92 11.46 -34.62
N LEU A 6 -16.50 10.66 -33.71
CA LEU A 6 -17.45 9.60 -34.08
C LEU A 6 -18.69 10.20 -34.77
N ARG A 7 -19.25 11.26 -34.20
CA ARG A 7 -20.40 11.98 -34.76
C ARG A 7 -20.10 12.53 -36.15
N ASP A 8 -18.95 13.15 -36.34
CA ASP A 8 -18.62 13.83 -37.59
C ASP A 8 -18.32 12.82 -38.70
N VAL A 9 -17.72 11.67 -38.38
CA VAL A 9 -17.57 10.54 -39.31
C VAL A 9 -18.93 9.93 -39.67
N LYS A 10 -19.84 9.73 -38.70
CA LYS A 10 -21.20 9.24 -38.97
C LYS A 10 -21.96 10.19 -39.93
N LYS A 11 -21.87 11.50 -39.71
CA LYS A 11 -22.45 12.52 -40.60
C LYS A 11 -21.86 12.43 -42.00
N GLN A 12 -20.54 12.30 -42.12
CA GLN A 12 -19.89 12.20 -43.42
C GLN A 12 -20.27 10.90 -44.15
N TYR A 13 -20.37 9.78 -43.43
CA TYR A 13 -20.81 8.50 -43.99
C TYR A 13 -22.23 8.58 -44.56
N LYS A 14 -23.17 9.19 -43.81
CA LYS A 14 -24.54 9.43 -44.29
C LYS A 14 -24.58 10.25 -45.58
N ARG A 15 -23.79 11.33 -45.64
CA ARG A 15 -23.69 12.20 -46.82
C ARG A 15 -23.19 11.41 -48.04
N ASN A 16 -22.12 10.63 -47.86
CA ASN A 16 -21.51 9.87 -48.95
C ASN A 16 -22.41 8.77 -49.52
N HIS A 17 -23.33 8.23 -48.71
CA HIS A 17 -24.23 7.13 -49.11
C HIS A 17 -25.69 7.55 -49.26
N SER A 18 -25.99 8.85 -49.19
CA SER A 18 -27.36 9.40 -49.25
C SER A 18 -28.33 8.82 -48.20
N LEU A 19 -27.83 8.43 -47.03
CA LEU A 19 -28.59 7.77 -45.95
C LEU A 19 -29.18 8.79 -44.95
N TRP A 20 -30.00 9.73 -45.43
CA TRP A 20 -30.49 10.86 -44.63
C TRP A 20 -31.48 10.47 -43.52
N GLN A 21 -32.26 9.39 -43.74
CA GLN A 21 -33.31 8.92 -42.82
C GLN A 21 -32.85 7.76 -41.91
N THR A 22 -31.67 7.20 -42.14
CA THR A 22 -31.13 6.09 -41.35
C THR A 22 -30.74 6.57 -39.95
N ALA A 23 -31.06 5.81 -38.90
CA ALA A 23 -30.62 6.13 -37.54
C ALA A 23 -29.08 6.04 -37.42
N ASP A 24 -28.48 6.89 -36.58
CA ASP A 24 -27.02 6.94 -36.40
C ASP A 24 -26.42 5.63 -35.87
N ASP A 25 -27.21 4.83 -35.14
CA ASP A 25 -26.77 3.56 -34.55
C ASP A 25 -26.83 2.39 -35.53
N ALA A 26 -27.55 2.56 -36.64
CA ALA A 26 -27.61 1.58 -37.73
C ALA A 26 -26.47 1.77 -38.77
N LEU A 27 -25.65 2.81 -38.63
CA LEU A 27 -24.52 3.05 -39.52
C LEU A 27 -23.35 2.11 -39.15
N PRO A 28 -22.60 1.58 -40.14
CA PRO A 28 -21.44 0.73 -39.89
C PRO A 28 -20.21 1.56 -39.48
N VAL A 29 -20.35 2.42 -38.48
CA VAL A 29 -19.32 3.32 -37.96
C VAL A 29 -19.18 3.10 -36.46
N TYR A 30 -18.03 2.57 -36.03
CA TYR A 30 -17.80 2.12 -34.67
C TYR A 30 -16.66 2.91 -34.01
N GLY A 31 -16.90 3.42 -32.81
CA GLY A 31 -15.84 3.94 -31.94
C GLY A 31 -15.23 2.78 -31.16
N THR A 32 -13.91 2.59 -31.28
CA THR A 32 -13.18 1.52 -30.61
C THR A 32 -11.96 2.05 -29.84
N ILE A 33 -11.58 1.33 -28.80
CA ILE A 33 -10.35 1.56 -28.03
C ILE A 33 -9.61 0.23 -27.94
N ALA A 34 -8.81 -0.08 -28.96
CA ALA A 34 -8.10 -1.37 -29.04
C ALA A 34 -7.06 -1.59 -27.92
N SER A 35 -6.59 -0.52 -27.28
CA SER A 35 -5.68 -0.62 -26.13
C SER A 35 -6.38 -1.04 -24.83
N GLN A 36 -7.72 -0.99 -24.79
CA GLN A 36 -8.51 -1.33 -23.60
C GLN A 36 -8.93 -2.79 -23.68
N PHE A 37 -8.62 -3.54 -22.62
CA PHE A 37 -9.03 -4.94 -22.53
C PHE A 37 -10.55 -5.07 -22.51
N ASN A 38 -11.09 -5.99 -23.33
CA ASN A 38 -12.51 -6.25 -23.48
C ASN A 38 -13.36 -5.00 -23.81
N ASP A 39 -12.85 -4.14 -24.69
CA ASP A 39 -13.55 -2.94 -25.14
C ASP A 39 -14.91 -3.28 -25.81
N PRO A 40 -16.04 -2.71 -25.32
CA PRO A 40 -17.35 -2.89 -25.96
C PRO A 40 -17.40 -2.45 -27.42
N GLY A 41 -16.61 -1.43 -27.78
CA GLY A 41 -16.50 -0.93 -29.16
C GLY A 41 -15.92 -1.96 -30.11
N VAL A 42 -14.78 -2.57 -29.74
CA VAL A 42 -14.16 -3.67 -30.49
C VAL A 42 -15.10 -4.87 -30.59
N ASN A 43 -15.80 -5.23 -29.51
CA ASN A 43 -16.76 -6.34 -29.51
C ASN A 43 -17.91 -6.13 -30.49
N ARG A 44 -18.45 -4.90 -30.59
CA ARG A 44 -19.46 -4.55 -31.60
C ARG A 44 -18.92 -4.64 -33.02
N LEU A 45 -17.72 -4.10 -33.26
CA LEU A 45 -17.07 -4.17 -34.57
C LEU A 45 -16.85 -5.63 -35.00
N TYR A 46 -16.36 -6.47 -34.08
CA TYR A 46 -16.18 -7.91 -34.33
C TYR A 46 -17.49 -8.58 -34.75
N ARG A 47 -18.60 -8.36 -34.01
CA ARG A 47 -19.90 -8.93 -34.38
C ARG A 47 -20.33 -8.48 -35.77
N ALA A 48 -20.27 -7.18 -36.06
CA ALA A 48 -20.68 -6.64 -37.34
C ALA A 48 -19.87 -7.23 -38.50
N VAL A 49 -18.56 -7.42 -38.32
CA VAL A 49 -17.70 -8.08 -39.31
C VAL A 49 -18.09 -9.55 -39.49
N MET A 50 -18.28 -10.30 -38.40
CA MET A 50 -18.66 -11.71 -38.44
C MET A 50 -20.00 -11.93 -39.16
N GLU A 51 -21.02 -11.15 -38.80
CA GLU A 51 -22.34 -11.19 -39.44
C GLU A 51 -22.27 -10.82 -40.92
N THR A 52 -21.48 -9.80 -41.26
CA THR A 52 -21.28 -9.39 -42.66
C THR A 52 -20.58 -10.49 -43.46
N VAL A 53 -19.56 -11.13 -42.91
CA VAL A 53 -18.85 -12.24 -43.58
C VAL A 53 -19.79 -13.43 -43.76
N ALA A 54 -20.50 -13.84 -42.72
CA ALA A 54 -21.47 -14.93 -42.79
C ALA A 54 -22.55 -14.66 -43.84
N ALA A 55 -23.11 -13.45 -43.87
CA ALA A 55 -24.11 -13.05 -44.86
C ALA A 55 -23.58 -13.04 -46.30
N ARG A 56 -22.29 -12.75 -46.50
CA ARG A 56 -21.66 -12.68 -47.84
C ARG A 56 -21.19 -14.03 -48.35
N THR A 57 -20.76 -14.93 -47.46
CA THR A 57 -20.11 -16.20 -47.84
C THR A 57 -20.98 -17.43 -47.57
N GLY A 58 -22.02 -17.29 -46.75
CA GLY A 58 -22.81 -18.43 -46.25
C GLY A 58 -22.07 -19.26 -45.19
N ALA A 59 -20.93 -18.81 -44.68
CA ALA A 59 -20.18 -19.51 -43.63
C ALA A 59 -20.94 -19.50 -42.29
N ASP A 60 -20.90 -20.62 -41.57
CA ASP A 60 -21.50 -20.76 -40.23
C ASP A 60 -20.60 -20.14 -39.16
N LEU A 61 -20.63 -18.81 -39.09
CA LEU A 61 -19.86 -18.01 -38.14
C LEU A 61 -20.82 -17.39 -37.12
N GLN A 62 -20.92 -17.98 -35.92
CA GLN A 62 -21.78 -17.48 -34.84
C GLN A 62 -20.97 -16.60 -33.88
N PRO A 63 -21.36 -15.34 -33.64
CA PRO A 63 -20.68 -14.49 -32.66
C PRO A 63 -21.00 -14.96 -31.22
N HIS A 64 -20.01 -15.51 -30.52
CA HIS A 64 -20.19 -16.04 -29.15
C HIS A 64 -20.15 -15.00 -28.02
N LEU A 65 -19.71 -13.76 -28.30
CA LEU A 65 -19.72 -12.67 -27.31
C LEU A 65 -21.16 -12.17 -27.11
N ALA A 66 -21.56 -11.85 -25.87
CA ALA A 66 -22.88 -11.30 -25.57
C ALA A 66 -23.07 -9.92 -26.20
N ALA A 67 -24.30 -9.56 -26.56
CA ALA A 67 -24.59 -8.21 -27.04
C ALA A 67 -24.58 -7.25 -25.84
N SER A 68 -23.61 -6.34 -25.83
CA SER A 68 -23.55 -5.23 -24.88
C SER A 68 -23.79 -3.94 -25.66
N ASP A 69 -24.80 -3.19 -25.22
CA ASP A 69 -25.10 -1.83 -25.70
C ASP A 69 -24.19 -0.78 -25.02
N GLU A 70 -23.20 -1.20 -24.22
CA GLU A 70 -22.32 -0.30 -23.48
C GLU A 70 -21.44 0.51 -24.43
N VAL A 71 -21.43 1.82 -24.28
CA VAL A 71 -20.58 2.71 -25.08
C VAL A 71 -19.11 2.46 -24.71
N SER A 72 -18.23 2.48 -25.72
CA SER A 72 -16.79 2.42 -25.49
C SER A 72 -16.35 3.74 -24.85
N GLU A 73 -16.24 3.74 -23.53
CA GLU A 73 -15.72 4.88 -22.76
C GLU A 73 -14.31 4.57 -22.26
N LYS A 74 -13.40 5.54 -22.44
CA LYS A 74 -12.04 5.41 -21.93
C LYS A 74 -12.05 5.44 -20.41
N ILE A 75 -11.60 4.36 -19.79
CA ILE A 75 -11.43 4.29 -18.34
C ILE A 75 -10.13 5.02 -17.97
N TYR A 76 -10.23 6.03 -17.12
CA TYR A 76 -9.07 6.84 -16.71
C TYR A 76 -8.57 6.39 -15.34
N VAL A 77 -7.33 5.90 -15.27
CA VAL A 77 -6.64 5.70 -13.98
C VAL A 77 -6.39 7.04 -13.29
N ILE A 78 -5.92 8.04 -14.04
CA ILE A 78 -5.77 9.42 -13.59
C ILE A 78 -6.82 10.28 -14.29
N PRO A 79 -7.75 10.93 -13.56
CA PRO A 79 -8.79 11.72 -14.20
C PRO A 79 -8.17 12.91 -14.96
N PRO A 80 -8.73 13.33 -16.11
CA PRO A 80 -8.15 14.40 -16.95
C PRO A 80 -7.84 15.70 -16.20
N ARG A 81 -8.67 16.07 -15.21
CA ARG A 81 -8.46 17.24 -14.35
C ARG A 81 -7.20 17.18 -13.46
N ARG A 82 -6.55 16.02 -13.33
CA ARG A 82 -5.36 15.79 -12.50
C ARG A 82 -4.11 15.46 -13.32
N VAL A 83 -4.13 15.60 -14.65
CA VAL A 83 -2.99 15.26 -15.52
C VAL A 83 -1.71 16.04 -15.15
N ARG A 84 -1.82 17.24 -14.57
CA ARG A 84 -0.69 18.08 -14.16
C ARG A 84 -0.22 17.86 -12.71
N TYR A 85 -0.62 16.78 -12.05
CA TYR A 85 -0.33 16.53 -10.63
C TYR A 85 1.17 16.60 -10.27
N LEU A 86 2.08 16.15 -11.16
CA LEU A 86 3.52 16.23 -10.91
C LEU A 86 4.02 17.69 -10.92
N SER A 87 3.50 18.53 -11.83
CA SER A 87 3.79 19.96 -11.84
C SER A 87 3.27 20.64 -10.57
N GLU A 88 2.04 20.31 -10.15
CA GLU A 88 1.45 20.82 -8.91
C GLU A 88 2.30 20.46 -7.68
N ILE A 89 2.83 19.23 -7.61
CA ILE A 89 3.74 18.80 -6.53
C ILE A 89 5.04 19.61 -6.56
N ALA A 90 5.67 19.74 -7.72
CA ALA A 90 6.92 20.48 -7.86
C ALA A 90 6.77 21.97 -7.50
N GLU A 91 5.70 22.61 -7.98
CA GLU A 91 5.34 23.98 -7.63
C GLU A 91 5.11 24.12 -6.12
N LYS A 92 4.41 23.16 -5.50
CA LYS A 92 4.14 23.21 -4.06
C LYS A 92 5.41 23.12 -3.20
N ILE A 93 6.38 22.31 -3.62
CA ILE A 93 7.67 22.19 -2.94
C ILE A 93 8.47 23.49 -3.08
N ARG A 94 8.51 24.09 -4.28
CA ARG A 94 9.20 25.37 -4.50
C ARG A 94 8.58 26.51 -3.68
N GLN A 95 7.25 26.61 -3.69
CA GLN A 95 6.52 27.59 -2.85
C GLN A 95 6.82 27.41 -1.36
N TYR A 96 6.93 26.16 -0.89
CA TYR A 96 7.30 25.90 0.51
C TYR A 96 8.71 26.39 0.83
N ASN A 97 9.67 26.21 -0.09
CA ASN A 97 11.04 26.68 0.09
C ASN A 97 11.13 28.21 0.08
N GLU A 98 10.42 28.88 -0.85
CA GLU A 98 10.34 30.35 -0.90
C GLU A 98 9.73 30.91 0.38
N TRP A 99 8.56 30.38 0.80
CA TRP A 99 7.93 30.75 2.06
C TRP A 99 8.84 30.53 3.27
N THR A 100 9.58 29.41 3.30
CA THR A 100 10.55 29.13 4.37
C THR A 100 11.67 30.17 4.40
N ALA A 101 12.17 30.60 3.24
CA ALA A 101 13.19 31.63 3.15
C ALA A 101 12.68 32.99 3.65
N ASP A 102 11.47 33.40 3.25
CA ASP A 102 10.83 34.65 3.67
C ASP A 102 10.58 34.67 5.19
N GLN A 103 10.08 33.55 5.73
CA GLN A 103 9.82 33.41 7.17
C GLN A 103 11.12 33.41 7.98
N ALA A 104 12.17 32.75 7.50
CA ALA A 104 13.50 32.78 8.12
C ALA A 104 14.11 34.19 8.09
N GLN A 105 13.94 34.94 7.00
CA GLN A 105 14.40 36.33 6.92
C GLN A 105 13.65 37.23 7.92
N THR A 106 12.32 37.06 8.02
CA THR A 106 11.48 37.76 8.99
C THR A 106 11.91 37.45 10.42
N ALA A 107 12.17 36.17 10.74
CA ALA A 107 12.68 35.75 12.04
C ALA A 107 14.05 36.36 12.37
N ASN A 108 14.96 36.45 11.39
CA ASN A 108 16.25 37.13 11.57
C ASN A 108 16.09 38.63 11.83
N ARG A 109 15.18 39.32 11.13
CA ARG A 109 14.87 40.74 11.41
C ARG A 109 14.38 40.93 12.85
N LEU A 110 13.45 40.08 13.30
CA LEU A 110 12.94 40.10 14.67
C LEU A 110 14.04 39.85 15.71
N TYR A 111 14.91 38.88 15.45
CA TYR A 111 16.05 38.59 16.32
C TYR A 111 17.00 39.79 16.41
N GLY A 112 17.32 40.43 15.29
CA GLY A 112 18.15 41.64 15.25
C GLY A 112 17.54 42.80 16.04
N ILE A 113 16.23 43.07 15.86
CA ILE A 113 15.53 44.12 16.62
C ILE A 113 15.56 43.80 18.12
N ARG A 114 15.33 42.55 18.50
CA ARG A 114 15.39 42.12 19.91
C ARG A 114 16.77 42.32 20.51
N GLN A 115 17.82 41.92 19.81
CA GLN A 115 19.20 42.10 20.27
C GLN A 115 19.56 43.59 20.41
N ALA A 116 19.09 44.44 19.49
CA ALA A 116 19.25 45.89 19.61
C ALA A 116 18.54 46.45 20.86
N ILE A 117 17.29 46.02 21.13
CA ILE A 117 16.57 46.42 22.35
C ILE A 117 17.34 45.98 23.61
N GLU A 118 17.83 44.75 23.65
CA GLU A 118 18.60 44.22 24.78
C GLU A 118 19.92 45.00 24.99
N THR A 119 20.60 45.39 23.91
CA THR A 119 21.83 46.20 23.94
C THR A 119 21.56 47.62 24.44
N LEU A 120 20.49 48.27 23.97
CA LEU A 120 20.05 49.58 24.46
C LEU A 120 19.71 49.51 25.96
N ARG A 121 19.02 48.45 26.41
CA ARG A 121 18.68 48.24 27.82
C ARG A 121 19.90 48.06 28.72
N ALA A 122 20.98 47.45 28.23
CA ALA A 122 22.18 47.22 29.00
C ALA A 122 23.10 48.44 29.10
N GLY A 123 23.14 49.31 28.07
CA GLY A 123 23.96 50.51 28.07
C GLY A 123 23.30 51.73 28.69
N ASP A 124 24.10 52.77 28.91
CA ASP A 124 23.64 54.09 29.34
C ASP A 124 23.71 55.03 28.12
N TRP A 125 22.54 55.33 27.55
CA TRP A 125 22.40 56.06 26.29
C TRP A 125 21.41 57.21 26.49
N GLU A 126 21.68 58.36 25.87
CA GLU A 126 20.69 59.44 25.80
C GLU A 126 19.45 58.99 25.00
N ASP A 127 18.26 59.44 25.42
CA ASP A 127 16.96 59.08 24.82
C ASP A 127 16.65 57.56 24.74
N LYS A 128 17.31 56.75 25.57
CA LYS A 128 17.17 55.28 25.61
C LYS A 128 15.73 54.79 25.61
N ASP A 129 14.87 55.34 26.48
CA ASP A 129 13.48 54.89 26.60
C ASP A 129 12.67 55.14 25.32
N ARG A 130 12.93 56.25 24.64
CA ARG A 130 12.30 56.58 23.36
C ARG A 130 12.76 55.60 22.27
N LEU A 131 14.06 55.32 22.19
CA LEU A 131 14.62 54.38 21.21
C LEU A 131 14.10 52.96 21.42
N ILE A 132 14.03 52.49 22.67
CA ILE A 132 13.47 51.18 23.01
C ILE A 132 12.02 51.10 22.58
N LYS A 133 11.20 52.10 22.90
CA LYS A 133 9.78 52.12 22.50
C LYS A 133 9.61 52.04 20.98
N GLN A 134 10.39 52.80 20.22
CA GLN A 134 10.34 52.75 18.74
C GLN A 134 10.75 51.37 18.20
N MET A 135 11.76 50.73 18.79
CA MET A 135 12.18 49.38 18.40
C MET A 135 11.15 48.32 18.80
N GLU A 136 10.47 48.47 19.93
CA GLU A 136 9.36 47.59 20.34
C GLU A 136 8.17 47.73 19.39
N GLU A 137 7.82 48.95 18.98
CA GLU A 137 6.78 49.20 17.96
C GLU A 137 7.15 48.54 16.62
N LEU A 138 8.41 48.68 16.17
CA LEU A 138 8.91 48.01 14.97
C LEU A 138 8.89 46.48 15.10
N TYR A 139 9.26 45.94 16.26
CA TYR A 139 9.19 44.51 16.53
C TYR A 139 7.76 43.99 16.40
N GLN A 140 6.77 44.71 16.95
CA GLN A 140 5.36 44.33 16.82
C GLN A 140 4.86 44.41 15.38
N GLN A 141 5.33 45.37 14.58
CA GLN A 141 4.97 45.44 13.17
C GLN A 141 5.52 44.24 12.38
N VAL A 142 6.81 43.93 12.54
CA VAL A 142 7.45 42.83 11.82
C VAL A 142 6.93 41.47 12.32
N SER A 143 6.52 41.35 13.58
CA SER A 143 6.02 40.08 14.13
C SER A 143 4.72 39.61 13.46
N LEU A 144 3.94 40.54 12.90
CA LEU A 144 2.72 40.25 12.13
C LEU A 144 3.02 39.55 10.79
N GLU A 145 4.24 39.68 10.26
CA GLU A 145 4.69 39.02 9.03
C GLU A 145 5.10 37.54 9.29
N LEU A 146 5.33 37.17 10.55
CA LEU A 146 5.74 35.82 10.94
C LEU A 146 4.51 34.93 11.20
N ASP A 147 4.48 33.74 10.59
CA ASP A 147 3.45 32.75 10.86
C ASP A 147 3.50 32.34 12.35
N ARG A 148 2.33 32.31 13.00
CA ARG A 148 2.20 31.98 14.42
C ARG A 148 2.80 30.61 14.79
N ARG A 149 2.81 29.65 13.87
CA ARG A 149 3.43 28.33 14.08
C ARG A 149 4.95 28.45 14.10
N ASN A 150 5.51 29.31 13.27
CA ASN A 150 6.94 29.60 13.23
C ASN A 150 7.39 30.34 14.49
N GLN A 151 6.57 31.27 14.98
CA GLN A 151 6.80 31.88 16.28
C GLN A 151 6.85 30.84 17.40
N ALA A 152 5.89 29.91 17.44
CA ALA A 152 5.88 28.84 18.44
C ALA A 152 7.09 27.89 18.34
N ILE A 153 7.65 27.69 17.14
CA ILE A 153 8.91 26.94 16.95
C ILE A 153 10.06 27.67 17.65
N LEU A 154 10.20 28.98 17.43
CA LEU A 154 11.26 29.79 18.02
C LEU A 154 11.15 29.85 19.54
N GLU A 155 9.94 30.06 20.07
CA GLU A 155 9.68 30.09 21.51
C GLU A 155 10.01 28.76 22.20
N LYS A 156 9.71 27.64 21.55
CA LYS A 156 9.95 26.28 22.09
C LYS A 156 11.32 25.72 21.75
N TRP A 157 12.16 26.44 20.99
CA TRP A 157 13.49 25.97 20.62
C TRP A 157 14.38 25.64 21.84
N PRO A 158 14.43 26.49 22.91
CA PRO A 158 15.21 26.16 24.11
C PRO A 158 14.73 24.89 24.81
N GLU A 159 13.41 24.69 24.91
CA GLU A 159 12.81 23.47 25.48
C GLU A 159 13.18 22.24 24.65
N LYS A 160 13.09 22.35 23.31
CA LYS A 160 13.50 21.27 22.40
C LYS A 160 14.98 20.91 22.60
N ARG A 161 15.87 21.91 22.70
CA ARG A 161 17.29 21.67 22.97
C ARG A 161 17.51 20.95 24.31
N ALA A 162 16.85 21.40 25.37
CA ALA A 162 16.93 20.77 26.68
C ALA A 162 16.45 19.31 26.65
N ARG A 163 15.34 19.03 25.95
CA ARG A 163 14.77 17.69 25.82
C ARG A 163 15.70 16.70 25.13
N TYR A 164 16.46 17.13 24.12
CA TYR A 164 17.44 16.27 23.43
C TYR A 164 18.79 16.20 24.16
N ALA A 165 19.09 17.16 25.05
CA ALA A 165 20.29 17.14 25.89
C ALA A 165 20.13 16.28 27.15
N ALA A 166 18.90 16.09 27.64
CA ALA A 166 18.58 15.23 28.79
C ALA A 166 18.99 13.77 28.54
N ASP A 167 19.30 13.02 29.59
CA ASP A 167 19.78 11.62 29.47
C ASP A 167 18.76 10.67 28.84
N GLU A 168 17.47 10.93 29.04
CA GLU A 168 16.36 10.18 28.46
C GLU A 168 15.38 11.08 27.71
N PHE A 169 14.86 10.56 26.59
CA PHE A 169 13.77 11.15 25.84
C PHE A 169 12.51 10.30 26.02
N VAL A 170 11.41 10.93 26.43
CA VAL A 170 10.12 10.27 26.66
C VAL A 170 9.13 10.69 25.59
N TYR A 171 8.51 9.72 24.92
CA TYR A 171 7.41 9.96 23.99
C TYR A 171 6.33 8.90 24.09
N LYS A 172 5.12 9.23 23.65
CA LYS A 172 3.95 8.34 23.75
C LYS A 172 3.65 7.69 22.41
N VAL A 173 3.51 6.36 22.40
CA VAL A 173 3.05 5.59 21.24
C VAL A 173 1.87 4.73 21.67
N ARG A 174 0.70 4.95 21.06
CA ARG A 174 -0.55 4.21 21.35
C ARG A 174 -0.86 4.14 22.86
N GLY A 175 -0.67 5.27 23.56
CA GLY A 175 -0.92 5.39 25.01
C GLY A 175 0.19 4.87 25.93
N ARG A 176 1.25 4.24 25.39
CA ARG A 176 2.40 3.76 26.17
C ARG A 176 3.53 4.79 26.15
N GLU A 177 4.14 5.04 27.30
CA GLU A 177 5.36 5.85 27.40
C GLU A 177 6.57 5.01 27.00
N ILE A 178 7.32 5.50 26.02
CA ILE A 178 8.58 4.94 25.58
C ILE A 178 9.67 5.89 26.05
N ARG A 179 10.61 5.36 26.84
CA ARG A 179 11.81 6.05 27.29
C ARG A 179 13.00 5.55 26.51
N VAL A 180 13.79 6.48 25.97
CA VAL A 180 14.96 6.15 25.14
C VAL A 180 16.15 6.94 25.65
N PRO A 181 17.29 6.30 25.97
CA PRO A 181 18.52 7.02 26.27
C PRO A 181 18.92 7.89 25.07
N THR A 182 19.22 9.16 25.26
CA THR A 182 19.57 10.10 24.18
C THR A 182 21.04 10.01 23.78
N GLN A 183 21.87 9.36 24.60
CA GLN A 183 23.31 9.29 24.43
C GLN A 183 23.80 7.85 24.54
N THR A 184 24.98 7.59 23.99
CA THR A 184 25.71 6.33 24.11
C THR A 184 27.13 6.64 24.56
N GLU A 185 27.57 6.02 25.65
CA GLU A 185 28.94 6.18 26.15
C GLU A 185 29.89 5.24 25.41
N THR A 186 31.03 5.78 24.99
CA THR A 186 32.09 5.04 24.31
C THR A 186 33.06 4.40 25.31
N LEU A 187 33.95 3.52 24.85
CA LEU A 187 35.03 2.95 25.68
C LEU A 187 35.96 4.01 26.29
N SER A 188 36.04 5.21 25.71
CA SER A 188 36.82 6.34 26.23
C SER A 188 35.97 7.30 27.09
N HIS A 189 34.80 6.87 27.56
CA HIS A 189 33.87 7.65 28.38
C HIS A 189 33.29 8.92 27.70
N THR A 190 33.49 9.07 26.40
CA THR A 190 32.85 10.15 25.64
C THR A 190 31.38 9.80 25.42
N ARG A 191 30.47 10.70 25.81
CA ARG A 191 29.04 10.56 25.60
C ARG A 191 28.66 11.08 24.21
N ILE A 192 28.22 10.20 23.34
CA ILE A 192 27.84 10.52 21.96
C ILE A 192 26.32 10.66 21.87
N PRO A 193 25.78 11.83 21.47
CA PRO A 193 24.34 12.00 21.30
C PRO A 193 23.83 11.19 20.10
N LYS A 194 22.68 10.54 20.28
CA LYS A 194 21.97 9.84 19.19
C LYS A 194 21.39 10.81 18.16
N VAL A 195 21.02 12.01 18.60
CA VAL A 195 20.56 13.12 17.75
C VAL A 195 21.29 14.38 18.21
N ALA A 196 22.14 14.94 17.34
CA ALA A 196 22.85 16.18 17.62
C ALA A 196 22.07 17.37 17.05
N LEU A 197 21.80 18.37 17.90
CA LEU A 197 21.14 19.61 17.48
C LEU A 197 22.15 20.69 17.10
N PRO A 198 21.81 21.59 16.14
CA PRO A 198 22.66 22.71 15.81
C PRO A 198 22.76 23.70 16.97
N ARG A 199 23.89 24.42 17.02
CA ARG A 199 24.17 25.46 18.02
C ARG A 199 23.80 26.88 17.53
N TYR A 200 22.80 26.99 16.65
CA TYR A 200 22.36 28.28 16.13
C TYR A 200 21.76 29.16 17.24
N GLU A 201 22.04 30.45 17.14
CA GLU A 201 21.48 31.51 18.00
C GLU A 201 20.50 32.39 17.23
N GLY A 202 20.81 32.69 15.96
CA GLY A 202 19.95 33.45 15.07
C GLY A 202 18.62 32.74 14.81
N TRP A 203 17.51 33.46 14.99
CA TRP A 203 16.17 32.89 14.82
C TRP A 203 15.89 32.43 13.38
N GLY A 204 16.45 33.09 12.37
CA GLY A 204 16.29 32.67 10.98
C GLY A 204 16.98 31.34 10.68
N ASP A 205 18.16 31.09 11.25
CA ASP A 205 18.86 29.81 11.07
C ASP A 205 18.13 28.67 11.79
N VAL A 206 17.68 28.91 13.04
CA VAL A 206 16.84 27.97 13.79
C VAL A 206 15.58 27.62 13.01
N LEU A 207 14.90 28.63 12.46
CA LEU A 207 13.64 28.44 11.74
C LEU A 207 13.87 27.72 10.41
N ARG A 208 14.86 28.14 9.61
CA ARG A 208 15.20 27.49 8.35
C ARG A 208 15.54 26.01 8.56
N TRP A 209 16.42 25.71 9.52
CA TRP A 209 16.77 24.33 9.85
C TRP A 209 15.55 23.52 10.29
N THR A 210 14.71 24.09 11.16
CA THR A 210 13.50 23.38 11.62
C THR A 210 12.50 23.13 10.49
N LEU A 211 12.39 24.02 9.51
CA LEU A 211 11.44 23.87 8.41
C LEU A 211 11.94 22.98 7.27
N GLN A 212 13.26 22.82 7.09
CA GLN A 212 13.84 22.02 6.00
C GLN A 212 14.43 20.68 6.45
N GLU A 213 14.99 20.61 7.66
CA GLU A 213 15.86 19.50 8.09
C GLU A 213 15.68 19.13 9.56
N ASN A 214 14.47 19.34 10.11
CA ASN A 214 14.16 19.09 11.51
C ASN A 214 14.66 17.73 12.05
N VAL A 215 14.62 17.59 13.37
CA VAL A 215 14.91 16.32 14.05
C VAL A 215 14.11 15.14 13.47
N PRO A 216 14.65 13.91 13.54
CA PRO A 216 13.90 12.72 13.17
C PRO A 216 12.56 12.66 13.91
N GLY A 217 11.51 12.18 13.23
CA GLY A 217 10.16 12.08 13.78
C GLY A 217 9.35 13.38 13.78
N GLU A 218 9.91 14.50 13.29
CA GLU A 218 9.18 15.74 13.09
C GLU A 218 9.26 16.20 11.62
N PHE A 219 8.20 16.85 11.14
CA PHE A 219 8.13 17.37 9.76
C PHE A 219 9.33 18.32 9.47
N PRO A 220 9.93 18.27 8.26
CA PRO A 220 9.54 17.48 7.08
C PRO A 220 10.09 16.04 7.04
N TYR A 221 10.56 15.50 8.17
CA TYR A 221 11.07 14.14 8.34
C TYR A 221 12.34 13.84 7.53
N THR A 222 13.09 14.87 7.13
CA THR A 222 14.34 14.76 6.37
C THR A 222 15.35 13.84 7.05
N ALA A 223 15.46 13.92 8.38
CA ALA A 223 16.37 13.08 9.17
C ALA A 223 15.76 11.72 9.59
N GLY A 224 14.52 11.42 9.19
CA GLY A 224 13.82 10.16 9.47
C GLY A 224 12.39 10.34 9.98
N VAL A 225 11.56 9.33 9.75
CA VAL A 225 10.12 9.36 10.13
C VAL A 225 9.85 9.00 11.60
N PHE A 226 10.84 8.48 12.31
CA PHE A 226 10.74 8.13 13.73
C PHE A 226 11.72 8.96 14.57
N PRO A 227 11.36 9.34 15.81
CA PRO A 227 12.26 10.11 16.69
C PRO A 227 13.60 9.44 16.97
N PHE A 228 13.59 8.12 17.10
CA PHE A 228 14.77 7.29 17.31
C PHE A 228 14.63 5.98 16.53
N LYS A 229 15.78 5.37 16.20
CA LYS A 229 15.81 4.00 15.65
C LYS A 229 15.23 3.02 16.67
N ARG A 230 14.54 1.97 16.20
CA ARG A 230 14.06 0.89 17.07
C ARG A 230 15.24 0.14 17.66
N THR A 231 15.14 -0.22 18.94
CA THR A 231 16.17 -0.98 19.67
C THR A 231 15.98 -2.49 19.58
N ALA A 232 14.73 -2.96 19.42
CA ALA A 232 14.37 -4.38 19.48
C ALA A 232 14.29 -5.07 18.09
N GLU A 233 14.34 -4.30 17.00
CA GLU A 233 14.21 -4.84 15.64
C GLU A 233 15.32 -4.26 14.77
N ASP A 234 16.32 -5.08 14.48
CA ASP A 234 17.34 -4.74 13.48
C ASP A 234 16.66 -4.54 12.11
N PRO A 235 17.08 -3.54 11.31
CA PRO A 235 16.57 -3.33 9.94
C PRO A 235 16.80 -4.53 9.00
N THR A 236 17.72 -5.42 9.33
CA THR A 236 18.09 -6.57 8.50
C THR A 236 16.87 -7.38 8.08
N ARG A 237 16.73 -7.57 6.77
CA ARG A 237 15.69 -8.37 6.14
C ARG A 237 16.36 -9.35 5.19
N MET A 238 16.19 -10.64 5.45
CA MET A 238 16.92 -11.69 4.76
C MET A 238 16.23 -12.06 3.45
N PHE A 239 16.88 -11.76 2.32
CA PHE A 239 16.41 -12.14 0.99
C PHE A 239 16.79 -13.59 0.69
N ALA A 240 15.78 -14.43 0.46
CA ALA A 240 15.99 -15.84 0.13
C ALA A 240 14.90 -16.36 -0.82
N GLY A 241 15.30 -17.30 -1.66
CA GLY A 241 14.45 -18.00 -2.62
C GLY A 241 15.33 -18.83 -3.54
N GLU A 242 15.23 -20.14 -3.45
CA GLU A 242 15.95 -21.08 -4.31
C GLU A 242 15.27 -22.45 -4.26
N GLY A 243 15.02 -23.04 -5.43
CA GLY A 243 14.44 -24.37 -5.57
C GLY A 243 12.95 -24.40 -5.16
N GLY A 244 12.55 -25.48 -4.49
CA GLY A 244 11.19 -25.66 -3.98
C GLY A 244 10.94 -24.94 -2.65
N PRO A 245 9.67 -24.91 -2.20
CA PRO A 245 9.26 -24.23 -0.98
C PRO A 245 9.98 -24.74 0.27
N GLU A 246 10.22 -26.06 0.39
CA GLU A 246 10.89 -26.66 1.55
C GLU A 246 12.37 -26.23 1.67
N ARG A 247 13.08 -26.12 0.54
CA ARG A 247 14.48 -25.65 0.52
C ARG A 247 14.58 -24.19 0.96
N THR A 248 13.66 -23.36 0.47
CA THR A 248 13.60 -21.94 0.86
C THR A 248 13.14 -21.77 2.30
N ASN A 249 12.17 -22.57 2.78
CA ASN A 249 11.76 -22.62 4.18
C ASN A 249 12.94 -22.94 5.10
N ARG A 250 13.74 -23.96 4.78
CA ARG A 250 14.98 -24.30 5.49
C ARG A 250 15.95 -23.13 5.53
N ARG A 251 16.11 -22.39 4.42
CA ARG A 251 16.95 -21.19 4.40
C ARG A 251 16.39 -20.09 5.31
N PHE A 252 15.07 -19.84 5.32
CA PHE A 252 14.45 -18.86 6.20
C PHE A 252 14.65 -19.19 7.68
N HIS A 253 14.53 -20.46 8.06
CA HIS A 253 14.79 -20.90 9.43
C HIS A 253 16.25 -20.70 9.81
N TYR A 254 17.18 -21.13 8.94
CA TYR A 254 18.62 -20.94 9.15
C TYR A 254 19.00 -19.46 9.37
N VAL A 255 18.55 -18.55 8.49
CA VAL A 255 18.95 -17.14 8.56
C VAL A 255 18.25 -16.34 9.66
N SER A 256 17.16 -16.87 10.21
CA SER A 256 16.41 -16.21 11.28
C SER A 256 16.61 -16.85 12.65
N LEU A 257 17.35 -17.97 12.73
CA LEU A 257 17.59 -18.71 13.96
C LEU A 257 18.21 -17.80 15.03
N GLY A 258 17.70 -17.89 16.27
CA GLY A 258 18.15 -17.04 17.38
C GLY A 258 17.74 -15.55 17.32
N MET A 259 17.16 -15.08 16.20
CA MET A 259 16.69 -13.69 16.10
C MET A 259 15.30 -13.52 16.74
N PRO A 260 15.10 -12.49 17.59
CA PRO A 260 13.82 -12.23 18.26
C PRO A 260 12.71 -11.73 17.31
N ALA A 261 13.10 -11.14 16.18
CA ALA A 261 12.20 -10.69 15.12
C ALA A 261 12.48 -11.45 13.82
N LYS A 262 11.43 -11.99 13.21
CA LYS A 262 11.50 -12.78 11.98
C LYS A 262 11.11 -11.91 10.79
N ARG A 263 12.10 -11.40 10.05
CA ARG A 263 11.89 -10.48 8.91
C ARG A 263 12.31 -11.16 7.61
N LEU A 264 11.36 -11.83 7.00
CA LEU A 264 11.60 -12.63 5.79
C LEU A 264 11.47 -11.75 4.54
N SER A 265 12.24 -12.07 3.50
CA SER A 265 12.03 -11.54 2.15
C SER A 265 12.13 -12.66 1.13
N THR A 266 11.05 -12.87 0.39
CA THR A 266 10.90 -13.95 -0.58
C THR A 266 11.25 -13.49 -1.99
N ALA A 267 12.13 -14.23 -2.64
CA ALA A 267 12.44 -14.13 -4.07
C ALA A 267 11.77 -15.28 -4.82
N PHE A 268 10.95 -14.99 -5.84
CA PHE A 268 10.30 -16.01 -6.66
C PHE A 268 11.08 -16.30 -7.92
N ASP A 269 11.00 -17.53 -8.43
CA ASP A 269 11.65 -17.90 -9.68
C ASP A 269 10.98 -17.22 -10.88
N SER A 270 11.63 -17.29 -12.05
CA SER A 270 11.08 -16.64 -13.24
C SER A 270 9.73 -17.22 -13.71
N VAL A 271 9.40 -18.45 -13.36
CA VAL A 271 8.15 -19.09 -13.77
C VAL A 271 6.98 -18.51 -12.95
N THR A 272 7.12 -18.48 -11.63
CA THR A 272 6.17 -17.83 -10.71
C THR A 272 6.10 -16.31 -10.94
N LEU A 273 7.22 -15.64 -11.25
CA LEU A 273 7.22 -14.18 -11.52
C LEU A 273 6.32 -13.81 -12.71
N TYR A 274 6.14 -14.73 -13.66
CA TYR A 274 5.28 -14.54 -14.83
C TYR A 274 3.89 -15.20 -14.69
N GLY A 275 3.57 -15.74 -13.51
CA GLY A 275 2.25 -16.32 -13.23
C GLY A 275 1.97 -17.62 -13.97
N GLU A 276 3.03 -18.35 -14.33
CA GLU A 276 2.94 -19.64 -15.02
C GLU A 276 3.15 -20.79 -14.04
N ASP A 277 2.58 -21.95 -14.37
CA ASP A 277 2.81 -23.19 -13.63
C ASP A 277 4.10 -23.90 -14.13
N PRO A 278 4.82 -24.63 -13.26
CA PRO A 278 5.95 -25.44 -13.67
C PRO A 278 5.50 -26.54 -14.65
N ALA A 279 6.28 -26.77 -15.71
CA ALA A 279 5.96 -27.74 -16.75
C ALA A 279 7.21 -28.40 -17.33
N TYR A 280 7.06 -29.59 -17.91
CA TYR A 280 8.15 -30.34 -18.56
C TYR A 280 8.67 -29.70 -19.84
N ARG A 281 7.94 -28.75 -20.43
CA ARG A 281 8.37 -28.04 -21.63
C ARG A 281 9.74 -27.37 -21.35
N PRO A 282 10.78 -27.59 -22.18
CA PRO A 282 12.12 -27.11 -21.88
C PRO A 282 12.23 -25.61 -21.60
N ASP A 283 11.41 -24.78 -22.25
CA ASP A 283 11.35 -23.32 -22.04
C ASP A 283 11.01 -22.92 -20.60
N ILE A 284 10.29 -23.79 -19.88
CA ILE A 284 9.86 -23.62 -18.49
C ILE A 284 10.75 -24.45 -17.58
N TYR A 285 10.89 -25.76 -17.85
CA TYR A 285 11.55 -26.72 -16.95
C TYR A 285 12.95 -26.27 -16.51
N GLY A 286 13.76 -25.74 -17.45
CA GLY A 286 15.12 -25.28 -17.15
C GLY A 286 15.20 -24.04 -16.24
N LYS A 287 14.06 -23.41 -15.94
CA LYS A 287 13.97 -22.19 -15.14
C LYS A 287 13.30 -22.39 -13.78
N VAL A 288 12.61 -23.52 -13.58
CA VAL A 288 11.87 -23.82 -12.36
C VAL A 288 12.82 -23.88 -11.16
N GLY A 289 12.56 -23.07 -10.14
CA GLY A 289 13.36 -22.98 -8.91
C GLY A 289 14.73 -22.32 -9.07
N ASN A 290 15.06 -21.80 -10.26
CA ASN A 290 16.28 -21.03 -10.49
C ASN A 290 16.04 -19.54 -10.19
N SER A 291 17.03 -18.90 -9.56
CA SER A 291 16.98 -17.47 -9.18
C SER A 291 15.82 -17.08 -8.25
N GLY A 292 15.14 -18.06 -7.65
CA GLY A 292 14.03 -17.84 -6.73
C GLY A 292 13.34 -19.15 -6.36
N VAL A 293 12.35 -19.07 -5.48
CA VAL A 293 11.50 -20.21 -5.11
C VAL A 293 10.38 -20.40 -6.12
N SER A 294 10.13 -21.64 -6.55
CA SER A 294 8.99 -22.02 -7.38
C SER A 294 7.76 -22.21 -6.50
N ILE A 295 6.73 -21.38 -6.68
CA ILE A 295 5.44 -21.45 -5.98
C ILE A 295 4.33 -21.42 -7.03
N ALA A 296 3.58 -22.51 -7.15
CA ALA A 296 2.48 -22.62 -8.11
C ALA A 296 1.11 -22.79 -7.43
N SER A 297 1.12 -23.19 -6.15
CA SER A 297 -0.10 -23.49 -5.40
C SER A 297 -0.13 -22.84 -4.01
N LEU A 298 -1.32 -22.84 -3.40
CA LEU A 298 -1.49 -22.47 -1.99
C LEU A 298 -0.68 -23.37 -1.06
N ASP A 299 -0.59 -24.67 -1.35
CA ASP A 299 0.18 -25.62 -0.54
C ASP A 299 1.68 -25.33 -0.59
N ASP A 300 2.20 -24.88 -1.73
CA ASP A 300 3.59 -24.42 -1.82
C ASP A 300 3.83 -23.20 -0.93
N ALA A 301 2.88 -22.25 -0.90
CA ALA A 301 2.97 -21.10 0.01
C ALA A 301 2.90 -21.51 1.49
N LYS A 302 2.07 -22.51 1.83
CA LYS A 302 2.02 -23.11 3.19
C LYS A 302 3.35 -23.73 3.58
N LYS A 303 3.93 -24.54 2.70
CA LYS A 303 5.25 -25.15 2.92
C LYS A 303 6.35 -24.11 3.06
N LEU A 304 6.33 -23.07 2.22
CA LEU A 304 7.31 -21.98 2.23
C LEU A 304 7.37 -21.27 3.58
N TYR A 305 6.22 -20.99 4.19
CA TYR A 305 6.12 -20.23 5.44
C TYR A 305 5.83 -21.09 6.68
N SER A 306 5.95 -22.42 6.57
CA SER A 306 5.73 -23.32 7.72
C SER A 306 6.71 -23.04 8.86
N GLY A 307 6.24 -23.17 10.09
CA GLY A 307 7.01 -22.85 11.30
C GLY A 307 7.18 -21.36 11.58
N PHE A 308 6.64 -20.47 10.74
CA PHE A 308 6.58 -19.03 11.02
C PHE A 308 5.13 -18.60 11.23
N ASN A 309 4.76 -18.26 12.47
CA ASN A 309 3.43 -17.69 12.72
C ASN A 309 3.32 -16.29 12.08
N LEU A 310 2.57 -16.21 10.96
CA LEU A 310 2.43 -15.01 10.15
C LEU A 310 1.62 -13.88 10.81
N CYS A 311 0.86 -14.20 11.86
CA CYS A 311 0.14 -13.24 12.70
C CYS A 311 0.93 -12.78 13.93
N HIS A 312 2.12 -13.33 14.16
CA HIS A 312 2.94 -12.95 15.31
C HIS A 312 3.44 -11.50 15.18
N PRO A 313 3.38 -10.66 16.23
CA PRO A 313 3.76 -9.24 16.13
C PRO A 313 5.19 -8.98 15.67
N THR A 314 6.13 -9.89 15.94
CA THR A 314 7.54 -9.77 15.53
C THR A 314 7.88 -10.52 14.25
N THR A 315 6.88 -11.08 13.55
CA THR A 315 7.05 -11.72 12.24
C THR A 315 6.55 -10.77 11.15
N SER A 316 7.33 -10.59 10.08
CA SER A 316 6.89 -9.86 8.90
C SER A 316 7.51 -10.42 7.63
N VAL A 317 6.70 -10.60 6.59
CA VAL A 317 7.13 -11.15 5.31
C VAL A 317 7.07 -10.10 4.22
N SER A 318 8.15 -9.99 3.44
CA SER A 318 8.19 -9.19 2.21
C SER A 318 8.20 -10.12 1.01
N MET A 319 7.37 -9.86 0.01
CA MET A 319 7.29 -10.67 -1.21
C MET A 319 7.61 -9.80 -2.43
N THR A 320 8.68 -10.13 -3.14
CA THR A 320 9.11 -9.42 -4.35
C THR A 320 8.41 -10.02 -5.57
N ILE A 321 7.18 -9.57 -5.83
CA ILE A 321 6.33 -10.03 -6.93
C ILE A 321 5.55 -8.84 -7.52
N ASN A 322 5.36 -8.83 -8.85
CA ASN A 322 4.67 -7.74 -9.56
C ASN A 322 3.47 -8.23 -10.38
N GLY A 323 3.68 -8.88 -11.53
CA GLY A 323 2.61 -9.29 -12.46
C GLY A 323 1.49 -10.08 -11.78
N PRO A 324 1.76 -11.25 -11.18
CA PRO A 324 0.77 -12.07 -10.49
C PRO A 324 0.66 -11.73 -8.99
N ALA A 325 1.02 -10.51 -8.58
CA ALA A 325 1.09 -10.14 -7.16
C ALA A 325 -0.23 -10.32 -6.39
N ALA A 326 -1.37 -10.08 -7.04
CA ALA A 326 -2.68 -10.28 -6.42
C ALA A 326 -2.96 -11.75 -6.07
N THR A 327 -2.63 -12.67 -6.99
CA THR A 327 -2.75 -14.12 -6.77
C THR A 327 -1.81 -14.58 -5.66
N MET A 328 -0.55 -14.12 -5.69
CA MET A 328 0.44 -14.48 -4.66
C MET A 328 0.08 -13.91 -3.28
N LEU A 329 -0.49 -12.70 -3.23
CA LEU A 329 -1.06 -12.15 -2.01
C LEU A 329 -2.24 -12.98 -1.50
N ALA A 330 -3.11 -13.47 -2.39
CA ALA A 330 -4.21 -14.36 -2.01
C ALA A 330 -3.69 -15.67 -1.41
N PHE A 331 -2.65 -16.28 -1.99
CA PHE A 331 -1.99 -17.44 -1.39
C PHE A 331 -1.44 -17.13 0.00
N PHE A 332 -0.66 -16.05 0.14
CA PHE A 332 -0.10 -15.64 1.43
C PHE A 332 -1.16 -15.39 2.51
N MET A 333 -2.25 -14.69 2.15
CA MET A 333 -3.34 -14.42 3.09
C MET A 333 -4.06 -15.70 3.51
N ASN A 334 -4.32 -16.62 2.58
CA ASN A 334 -4.93 -17.91 2.93
C ASN A 334 -3.98 -18.78 3.77
N THR A 335 -2.67 -18.78 3.49
CA THR A 335 -1.68 -19.44 4.34
C THR A 335 -1.73 -18.90 5.77
N ALA A 336 -1.81 -17.59 5.96
CA ALA A 336 -1.91 -16.99 7.29
C ALA A 336 -3.22 -17.37 8.00
N VAL A 337 -4.35 -17.39 7.28
CA VAL A 337 -5.65 -17.80 7.84
C VAL A 337 -5.62 -19.27 8.23
N ASP A 338 -5.09 -20.14 7.37
CA ASP A 338 -5.01 -21.58 7.62
C ASP A 338 -4.07 -21.90 8.80
N GLN A 339 -2.99 -21.14 9.01
CA GLN A 339 -2.17 -21.26 10.22
C GLN A 339 -2.97 -20.96 11.49
N GLN A 340 -3.82 -19.92 11.49
CA GLN A 340 -4.64 -19.61 12.67
C GLN A 340 -5.77 -20.62 12.85
N CYS A 341 -6.31 -21.19 11.77
CA CYS A 341 -7.25 -22.30 11.83
C CYS A 341 -6.59 -23.54 12.43
N GLU A 342 -5.35 -23.86 12.03
CA GLU A 342 -4.57 -24.97 12.60
C GLU A 342 -4.35 -24.80 14.11
N LEU A 343 -4.00 -23.59 14.57
CA LEU A 343 -3.88 -23.31 16.00
C LEU A 343 -5.20 -23.55 16.75
N TYR A 344 -6.31 -23.08 16.21
CA TYR A 344 -7.64 -23.32 16.78
C TYR A 344 -7.99 -24.80 16.84
N ILE A 345 -7.73 -25.54 15.75
CA ILE A 345 -7.97 -26.98 15.64
C ILE A 345 -7.20 -27.74 16.73
N LYS A 346 -5.91 -27.44 16.92
CA LYS A 346 -5.07 -28.06 17.95
C LYS A 346 -5.54 -27.70 19.36
N GLU A 347 -5.91 -26.44 19.60
CA GLU A 347 -6.41 -25.99 20.91
C GLU A 347 -7.72 -26.72 21.30
N HIS A 348 -8.57 -27.05 20.31
CA HIS A 348 -9.87 -27.69 20.53
C HIS A 348 -9.87 -29.21 20.27
N ASN A 349 -8.71 -29.82 20.01
CA ASN A 349 -8.55 -31.25 19.71
C ASN A 349 -9.42 -31.74 18.51
N LEU A 350 -9.49 -30.95 17.44
CA LEU A 350 -10.32 -31.19 16.26
C LEU A 350 -9.58 -31.85 15.09
N GLU A 351 -8.37 -32.38 15.30
CA GLU A 351 -7.51 -32.96 14.25
C GLU A 351 -8.19 -34.14 13.53
N HIS A 352 -9.05 -34.87 14.22
CA HIS A 352 -9.83 -35.96 13.64
C HIS A 352 -10.76 -35.49 12.49
N LEU A 353 -11.22 -34.23 12.52
CA LEU A 353 -12.02 -33.65 11.43
C LEU A 353 -11.15 -33.36 10.20
N VAL A 354 -9.91 -32.90 10.43
CA VAL A 354 -8.92 -32.72 9.35
C VAL A 354 -8.64 -34.05 8.68
N GLU A 355 -8.35 -35.09 9.48
CA GLU A 355 -8.05 -36.42 9.00
C GLU A 355 -9.21 -37.03 8.19
N ALA A 356 -10.45 -36.90 8.69
CA ALA A 356 -11.63 -37.32 7.96
C ALA A 356 -11.76 -36.59 6.61
N LYS A 357 -11.51 -35.28 6.57
CA LYS A 357 -11.60 -34.48 5.35
C LYS A 357 -10.48 -34.81 4.35
N LEU A 358 -9.27 -35.08 4.82
CA LEU A 358 -8.15 -35.54 3.98
C LEU A 358 -8.46 -36.89 3.33
N LYS A 359 -8.99 -37.83 4.10
CA LYS A 359 -9.41 -39.14 3.59
C LYS A 359 -10.47 -39.02 2.51
N GLU A 360 -11.52 -38.22 2.74
CA GLU A 360 -12.60 -37.95 1.77
C GLU A 360 -12.08 -37.27 0.48
N THR A 361 -11.15 -36.31 0.62
CA THR A 361 -10.69 -35.48 -0.49
C THR A 361 -9.64 -36.18 -1.36
N TYR A 362 -8.78 -37.00 -0.75
CA TYR A 362 -7.64 -37.63 -1.42
C TYR A 362 -7.76 -39.16 -1.48
N GLU A 363 -7.79 -39.85 -0.35
CA GLU A 363 -7.67 -41.31 -0.32
C GLU A 363 -8.84 -42.04 -0.95
N GLU A 364 -10.07 -41.64 -0.64
CA GLU A 364 -11.29 -42.23 -1.21
C GLU A 364 -11.40 -41.99 -2.72
N ARG A 365 -10.62 -41.02 -3.24
CA ARG A 365 -10.50 -40.71 -4.67
C ARG A 365 -9.26 -41.33 -5.31
N GLY A 366 -8.45 -42.08 -4.56
CA GLY A 366 -7.21 -42.68 -5.04
C GLY A 366 -6.10 -41.66 -5.36
N LEU A 367 -6.17 -40.45 -4.79
CA LEU A 367 -5.19 -39.39 -4.98
C LEU A 367 -4.16 -39.38 -3.83
N PRO A 368 -2.88 -39.08 -4.10
CA PRO A 368 -1.87 -38.93 -3.06
C PRO A 368 -2.13 -37.68 -2.20
N ARG A 369 -1.94 -37.79 -0.89
CA ARG A 369 -2.04 -36.64 0.03
C ARG A 369 -0.88 -35.66 -0.22
N PRO A 370 -1.13 -34.34 -0.20
CA PRO A 370 -0.06 -33.35 -0.17
C PRO A 370 0.75 -33.49 1.13
N GLN A 371 2.07 -33.40 1.02
CA GLN A 371 2.98 -33.53 2.16
C GLN A 371 4.16 -32.57 2.03
N TYR A 372 4.78 -32.26 3.15
CA TYR A 372 6.07 -31.57 3.20
C TYR A 372 7.18 -32.59 2.89
N HIS A 373 8.04 -32.29 1.91
CA HIS A 373 9.08 -33.24 1.50
C HIS A 373 10.41 -33.00 2.24
N GLY A 374 10.89 -34.03 2.93
CA GLY A 374 12.14 -34.02 3.69
C GLY A 374 11.97 -33.57 5.14
N ASP A 375 13.08 -33.47 5.87
CA ASP A 375 13.06 -33.14 7.29
C ASP A 375 12.72 -31.66 7.54
N LEU A 376 11.97 -31.42 8.62
CA LEU A 376 11.71 -30.07 9.13
C LEU A 376 13.03 -29.44 9.59
N PRO A 377 13.32 -28.18 9.19
CA PRO A 377 14.53 -27.50 9.61
C PRO A 377 14.48 -27.15 11.10
N GLU A 378 15.65 -26.93 11.70
CA GLU A 378 15.76 -26.47 13.09
C GLU A 378 14.95 -25.17 13.31
N GLY A 379 14.13 -25.15 14.36
CA GLY A 379 13.26 -24.02 14.69
C GLY A 379 11.87 -24.05 14.02
N ASN A 380 11.59 -25.04 13.16
CA ASN A 380 10.25 -25.26 12.59
C ASN A 380 9.42 -26.19 13.51
N ASP A 381 8.28 -25.70 13.98
CA ASP A 381 7.34 -26.41 14.87
C ASP A 381 6.22 -27.16 14.13
N GLY A 382 6.26 -27.18 12.80
CA GLY A 382 5.26 -27.79 11.94
C GLY A 382 4.00 -26.95 11.70
N LEU A 383 3.91 -25.74 12.25
CA LEU A 383 2.77 -24.83 12.02
C LEU A 383 2.59 -24.55 10.52
N GLY A 384 1.37 -24.69 10.01
CA GLY A 384 1.00 -24.45 8.62
C GLY A 384 1.01 -25.72 7.76
N LEU A 385 1.32 -26.89 8.35
CA LEU A 385 1.36 -28.16 7.64
C LEU A 385 0.13 -29.04 7.88
N LEU A 386 -0.67 -28.80 8.93
CA LEU A 386 -1.82 -29.65 9.25
C LEU A 386 -2.89 -29.63 8.14
N LEU A 387 -3.05 -28.47 7.49
CA LEU A 387 -4.06 -28.26 6.45
C LEU A 387 -3.45 -28.29 5.03
N LEU A 388 -2.36 -29.02 4.78
CA LEU A 388 -1.89 -29.22 3.40
C LEU A 388 -2.96 -29.97 2.59
N GLY A 389 -3.34 -29.43 1.43
CA GLY A 389 -4.40 -29.96 0.57
C GLY A 389 -5.83 -29.56 0.96
N LEU A 390 -6.01 -28.83 2.06
CA LEU A 390 -7.31 -28.37 2.54
C LEU A 390 -7.27 -26.88 2.88
N THR A 391 -8.41 -26.25 3.08
CA THR A 391 -8.49 -24.90 3.66
C THR A 391 -9.30 -24.94 4.96
N GLY A 392 -9.10 -23.95 5.83
CA GLY A 392 -9.76 -23.92 7.14
C GLY A 392 -11.29 -23.99 7.06
N ASP A 393 -11.91 -23.41 6.03
CA ASP A 393 -13.36 -23.43 5.79
C ASP A 393 -13.90 -24.79 5.33
N MET A 394 -13.04 -25.71 4.88
CA MET A 394 -13.43 -27.09 4.57
C MET A 394 -13.56 -27.97 5.82
N VAL A 395 -12.96 -27.54 6.94
CA VAL A 395 -12.87 -28.32 8.19
C VAL A 395 -13.68 -27.68 9.31
N LEU A 396 -13.57 -26.36 9.47
CA LEU A 396 -14.20 -25.63 10.57
C LEU A 396 -15.61 -25.14 10.20
N PRO A 397 -16.51 -25.02 11.19
CA PRO A 397 -17.77 -24.30 11.00
C PRO A 397 -17.55 -22.88 10.46
N ARG A 398 -18.47 -22.43 9.61
CA ARG A 398 -18.33 -21.17 8.87
C ARG A 398 -18.18 -19.95 9.79
N ASP A 399 -18.94 -19.90 10.88
CA ASP A 399 -18.90 -18.82 11.87
C ASP A 399 -17.52 -18.73 12.55
N VAL A 400 -16.95 -19.88 12.94
CA VAL A 400 -15.60 -19.97 13.51
C VAL A 400 -14.55 -19.51 12.50
N TYR A 401 -14.62 -20.03 11.26
CA TYR A 401 -13.67 -19.67 10.21
C TYR A 401 -13.70 -18.17 9.88
N GLU A 402 -14.89 -17.56 9.73
CA GLU A 402 -15.01 -16.14 9.41
C GLU A 402 -14.49 -15.24 10.54
N GLU A 403 -14.66 -15.65 11.81
CA GLU A 403 -14.06 -14.94 12.95
C GLU A 403 -12.53 -15.00 12.92
N ILE A 404 -11.96 -16.20 12.72
CA ILE A 404 -10.50 -16.40 12.61
C ILE A 404 -9.94 -15.58 11.44
N LYS A 405 -10.59 -15.66 10.28
CA LYS A 405 -10.20 -14.92 9.07
C LYS A 405 -10.21 -13.42 9.31
N ALA A 406 -11.28 -12.88 9.90
CA ALA A 406 -11.37 -11.45 10.19
C ALA A 406 -10.24 -10.99 11.13
N LYS A 407 -9.95 -11.73 12.20
CA LYS A 407 -8.83 -11.42 13.11
C LYS A 407 -7.48 -11.49 12.40
N THR A 408 -7.25 -12.56 11.63
CA THR A 408 -6.02 -12.79 10.88
C THR A 408 -5.70 -11.64 9.93
N LEU A 409 -6.68 -11.21 9.13
CA LEU A 409 -6.49 -10.14 8.15
C LEU A 409 -6.11 -8.78 8.78
N THR A 410 -6.38 -8.57 10.08
CA THR A 410 -5.94 -7.38 10.82
C THR A 410 -4.59 -7.53 11.51
N ALA A 411 -4.17 -8.77 11.79
CA ALA A 411 -2.94 -9.08 12.52
C ALA A 411 -1.73 -9.29 11.60
N VAL A 412 -1.94 -9.81 10.39
CA VAL A 412 -0.88 -10.10 9.41
C VAL A 412 -0.03 -8.88 9.11
N ARG A 413 1.30 -9.07 9.09
CA ARG A 413 2.29 -8.02 8.80
C ARG A 413 3.15 -8.41 7.61
N GLY A 414 3.24 -7.51 6.65
CA GLY A 414 4.09 -7.77 5.49
C GLY A 414 4.06 -6.66 4.44
N THR A 415 4.71 -6.94 3.32
CA THR A 415 4.76 -6.06 2.17
C THR A 415 4.76 -6.91 0.91
N VAL A 416 3.96 -6.48 -0.08
CA VAL A 416 4.03 -6.99 -1.45
C VAL A 416 4.55 -5.85 -2.30
N GLN A 417 5.54 -6.10 -3.15
CA GLN A 417 6.15 -5.06 -3.96
C GLN A 417 5.13 -4.43 -4.93
N ALA A 418 4.53 -5.25 -5.80
CA ALA A 418 3.39 -4.89 -6.66
C ALA A 418 3.45 -3.48 -7.27
N ASP A 419 4.62 -3.02 -7.74
CA ASP A 419 4.72 -1.74 -8.45
C ASP A 419 4.77 -2.05 -9.93
N ILE A 420 3.65 -1.79 -10.60
CA ILE A 420 3.44 -2.08 -12.03
C ILE A 420 4.02 -0.97 -12.91
N LEU A 421 4.09 0.27 -12.42
CA LEU A 421 4.61 1.38 -13.23
C LEU A 421 6.11 1.21 -13.49
N LYS A 422 6.87 0.71 -12.51
CA LYS A 422 8.28 0.36 -12.74
C LYS A 422 8.48 -0.83 -13.69
N GLU A 423 7.48 -1.73 -13.80
CA GLU A 423 7.55 -2.84 -14.75
C GLU A 423 7.51 -2.35 -16.18
N ASP A 424 6.54 -1.49 -16.49
CA ASP A 424 6.37 -0.89 -17.80
C ASP A 424 7.57 0.00 -18.18
N GLN A 425 8.15 0.70 -17.19
CA GLN A 425 9.27 1.62 -17.43
C GLN A 425 10.63 0.94 -17.55
N ALA A 426 10.88 -0.18 -16.86
CA ALA A 426 12.23 -0.70 -16.70
C ALA A 426 12.36 -2.23 -16.54
N GLN A 427 11.47 -2.90 -15.81
CA GLN A 427 11.68 -4.31 -15.42
C GLN A 427 11.05 -5.35 -16.36
N ASN A 428 10.10 -4.95 -17.22
CA ASN A 428 9.49 -5.81 -18.25
C ASN A 428 8.89 -7.13 -17.74
N THR A 429 8.45 -7.22 -16.47
CA THR A 429 7.72 -8.41 -15.95
C THR A 429 6.20 -8.22 -15.93
N CYS A 430 5.69 -7.27 -16.72
CA CYS A 430 4.25 -7.04 -16.84
C CYS A 430 3.61 -8.12 -17.72
N ILE A 431 2.71 -8.92 -17.14
CA ILE A 431 2.00 -10.01 -17.84
C ILE A 431 0.58 -9.65 -18.26
N PHE A 432 -0.02 -8.63 -17.62
CA PHE A 432 -1.31 -8.08 -17.98
C PHE A 432 -1.13 -6.66 -18.52
N SER A 433 -2.14 -6.12 -19.20
CA SER A 433 -2.13 -4.70 -19.58
C SER A 433 -1.94 -3.82 -18.35
N THR A 434 -1.17 -2.74 -18.50
CA THR A 434 -0.86 -1.79 -17.42
C THR A 434 -2.12 -1.25 -16.75
N GLU A 435 -3.17 -0.98 -17.53
CA GLU A 435 -4.47 -0.51 -17.04
C GLU A 435 -5.18 -1.55 -16.16
N PHE A 436 -5.24 -2.81 -16.61
CA PHE A 436 -5.83 -3.90 -15.83
C PHE A 436 -5.07 -4.12 -14.51
N SER A 437 -3.74 -4.15 -14.58
CA SER A 437 -2.88 -4.29 -13.41
C SER A 437 -3.09 -3.16 -12.40
N LEU A 438 -3.19 -1.90 -12.85
CA LEU A 438 -3.48 -0.74 -11.99
C LEU A 438 -4.85 -0.83 -11.33
N ARG A 439 -5.87 -1.31 -12.05
CA ARG A 439 -7.20 -1.56 -11.50
C ARG A 439 -7.18 -2.63 -10.41
N LEU A 440 -6.52 -3.75 -10.67
CA LEU A 440 -6.42 -4.86 -9.72
C LEU A 440 -5.69 -4.44 -8.44
N MET A 441 -4.64 -3.61 -8.55
CA MET A 441 -4.00 -2.99 -7.37
C MET A 441 -4.96 -2.09 -6.58
N GLY A 442 -5.81 -1.34 -7.28
CA GLY A 442 -6.89 -0.55 -6.68
C GLY A 442 -7.86 -1.43 -5.89
N ASP A 443 -8.28 -2.55 -6.45
CA ASP A 443 -9.20 -3.51 -5.81
C ASP A 443 -8.56 -4.14 -4.55
N VAL A 444 -7.29 -4.55 -4.62
CA VAL A 444 -6.53 -5.07 -3.46
C VAL A 444 -6.44 -4.03 -2.32
N ARG A 445 -6.18 -2.76 -2.67
CA ARG A 445 -6.18 -1.66 -1.69
C ARG A 445 -7.57 -1.42 -1.12
N GLY A 446 -8.60 -1.48 -1.95
CA GLY A 446 -10.00 -1.36 -1.56
C GLY A 446 -10.45 -2.45 -0.59
N LEU A 447 -9.93 -3.68 -0.71
CA LEU A 447 -10.17 -4.77 0.23
C LEU A 447 -9.43 -4.58 1.56
N SER A 448 -8.19 -4.10 1.53
CA SER A 448 -7.37 -3.91 2.74
C SER A 448 -7.91 -2.82 3.69
N HIS A 449 -8.54 -1.77 3.16
CA HIS A 449 -8.92 -0.58 3.94
C HIS A 449 -10.11 -0.80 4.91
N PRO A 450 -11.24 -1.43 4.52
CA PRO A 450 -12.35 -1.73 5.43
C PRO A 450 -11.99 -2.74 6.51
N LEU A 451 -11.06 -3.67 6.22
CA LEU A 451 -10.61 -4.68 7.16
C LEU A 451 -9.81 -4.07 8.31
N GLN A 452 -8.99 -3.05 8.04
CA GLN A 452 -8.23 -2.34 9.08
C GLN A 452 -9.09 -1.34 9.87
N ALA A 453 -10.05 -0.66 9.22
CA ALA A 453 -10.91 0.34 9.87
C ALA A 453 -11.78 -0.25 10.99
N ARG A 454 -12.22 -1.51 10.89
CA ARG A 454 -12.99 -2.19 11.96
C ARG A 454 -12.18 -2.48 13.23
N GLY A 455 -10.85 -2.37 13.18
CA GLY A 455 -9.96 -2.52 14.33
C GLY A 455 -9.69 -1.21 15.09
N GLU A 456 -10.03 -0.04 14.53
CA GLU A 456 -9.68 1.27 15.10
C GLU A 456 -10.77 1.93 15.96
N ASP A 457 -11.97 1.36 16.07
CA ASP A 457 -13.11 1.93 16.81
C ASP A 457 -13.00 1.88 18.36
N ARG A 458 -11.80 1.68 18.93
CA ARG A 458 -11.57 1.69 20.39
C ARG A 458 -10.33 2.45 20.84
N VAL A 459 -10.03 3.61 20.24
CA VAL A 459 -9.06 4.56 20.83
C VAL A 459 -9.63 5.98 20.82
N PRO A 460 -9.88 6.62 21.99
CA PRO A 460 -10.24 8.02 22.03
C PRO A 460 -9.05 8.86 21.54
N ARG A 461 -9.29 9.74 20.56
CA ARG A 461 -8.29 10.69 20.05
C ARG A 461 -7.79 11.57 21.19
N ALA A 462 -6.57 11.31 21.67
CA ALA A 462 -5.84 12.23 22.53
C ALA A 462 -5.45 13.47 21.72
N GLY A 463 -5.69 14.66 22.30
CA GLY A 463 -5.58 15.95 21.65
C GLY A 463 -4.26 16.21 20.92
N GLY A 464 -4.38 16.47 19.63
CA GLY A 464 -3.38 17.10 18.77
C GLY A 464 -4.15 17.95 17.76
N GLY A 465 -3.73 19.21 17.59
CA GLY A 465 -4.45 20.24 16.82
C GLY A 465 -4.83 19.83 15.39
N PRO A 466 -5.82 20.50 14.79
CA PRO A 466 -6.44 20.05 13.54
C PRO A 466 -5.46 20.14 12.36
N PRO A 467 -5.54 19.20 11.39
CA PRO A 467 -4.75 19.28 10.17
C PRO A 467 -5.21 20.47 9.32
N LEU A 468 -4.28 20.97 8.49
CA LEU A 468 -4.51 21.99 7.47
C LEU A 468 -5.73 21.63 6.60
N ARG A 469 -6.86 22.30 6.84
CA ARG A 469 -8.01 22.30 5.94
C ARG A 469 -7.88 23.51 5.02
N GLY A 470 -7.60 23.27 3.74
CA GLY A 470 -7.88 24.24 2.69
C GLY A 470 -9.39 24.53 2.60
N PRO A 471 -9.79 25.62 1.92
CA PRO A 471 -11.18 26.06 1.86
C PRO A 471 -12.08 24.96 1.28
N ARG A 472 -13.15 24.64 2.02
CA ARG A 472 -14.19 23.69 1.60
C ARG A 472 -14.92 24.24 0.37
N VAL A 473 -14.74 23.60 -0.77
CA VAL A 473 -15.71 23.68 -1.87
C VAL A 473 -16.93 22.86 -1.45
N ARG A 474 -18.12 23.47 -1.53
CA ARG A 474 -19.40 22.80 -1.27
C ARG A 474 -19.57 21.65 -2.28
N ASP A 475 -19.83 20.47 -1.75
CA ASP A 475 -20.16 19.24 -2.47
C ASP A 475 -21.67 19.25 -2.80
N PRO A 476 -22.11 19.27 -4.07
CA PRO A 476 -23.50 19.05 -4.42
C PRO A 476 -23.69 17.59 -4.83
N GLY A 477 -24.37 16.81 -3.98
CA GLY A 477 -25.08 15.59 -4.41
C GLY A 477 -24.28 14.29 -4.38
N GLY A 478 -24.18 13.68 -3.20
CA GLY A 478 -23.84 12.26 -3.09
C GLY A 478 -24.99 11.38 -3.59
N VAL A 479 -24.81 10.79 -4.77
CA VAL A 479 -25.67 9.71 -5.28
C VAL A 479 -25.33 8.42 -4.51
N ARG A 480 -26.29 7.90 -3.75
CA ARG A 480 -26.22 6.59 -3.10
C ARG A 480 -26.40 5.50 -4.16
N PHE A 481 -25.40 4.65 -4.35
CA PHE A 481 -25.58 3.37 -5.05
C PHE A 481 -26.12 2.31 -4.07
N PRO A 482 -27.27 1.66 -4.34
CA PRO A 482 -27.75 0.54 -3.53
C PRO A 482 -26.95 -0.72 -3.87
N LEU A 483 -26.39 -1.36 -2.84
CA LEU A 483 -25.94 -2.75 -2.90
C LEU A 483 -27.13 -3.67 -3.24
N PRO A 484 -26.98 -4.64 -4.16
CA PRO A 484 -28.05 -5.58 -4.45
C PRO A 484 -28.23 -6.54 -3.27
N VAL A 485 -29.37 -6.42 -2.60
CA VAL A 485 -29.87 -7.42 -1.65
C VAL A 485 -30.30 -8.65 -2.46
N LEU A 486 -29.53 -9.74 -2.36
CA LEU A 486 -29.97 -11.07 -2.76
C LEU A 486 -31.19 -11.47 -1.91
N ARG A 487 -32.39 -11.25 -2.45
CA ARG A 487 -33.62 -11.86 -1.92
C ARG A 487 -33.68 -13.31 -2.35
N SER A 488 -33.68 -14.20 -1.36
CA SER A 488 -34.05 -15.61 -1.51
C SER A 488 -35.46 -15.71 -2.10
N ARG A 489 -35.56 -16.28 -3.31
CA ARG A 489 -36.85 -16.73 -3.84
C ARG A 489 -37.16 -18.08 -3.18
N GLY A 490 -38.06 -18.04 -2.19
CA GLY A 490 -38.64 -19.23 -1.60
C GLY A 490 -39.40 -20.06 -2.64
N HIS A 491 -39.18 -21.37 -2.58
CA HIS A 491 -40.01 -22.38 -3.22
C HIS A 491 -41.49 -22.20 -2.83
N ARG A 492 -42.37 -22.09 -3.82
CA ARG A 492 -43.78 -22.48 -3.67
C ARG A 492 -43.97 -23.88 -4.23
N PRO A 493 -44.67 -24.78 -3.52
CA PRO A 493 -44.99 -26.10 -4.03
C PRO A 493 -46.10 -26.00 -5.09
N ARG A 494 -45.96 -26.77 -6.17
CA ARG A 494 -47.05 -27.06 -7.11
C ARG A 494 -48.02 -28.02 -6.43
N GLN A 495 -49.32 -27.69 -6.43
CA GLN A 495 -50.40 -28.67 -6.28
C GLN A 495 -51.10 -28.86 -7.64
N PRO A 496 -51.69 -30.04 -7.89
CA PRO A 496 -52.02 -30.52 -9.23
C PRO A 496 -53.45 -30.20 -9.64
N ALA A 497 -53.64 -30.00 -10.94
CA ALA A 497 -54.84 -30.34 -11.71
C ALA A 497 -54.41 -30.50 -13.17
#